data_AF-A0A2D4XH06-F1
#
_entry.id   AF-A0A2D4XH06-F1
#
_cell.length_a   1.000
_cell.length_b   1.000
_cell.length_c   1.000
_cell.angle_alpha   90.00
_cell.angle_beta   90.00
_cell.angle_gamma   90.00
#
_symmetry.space_group_name_H-M   'P 1'
#
loop_
_entity.id
_entity.type
_entity.pdbx_description
1 polymer ?
#
loop_
_entity_poly.entity_id
_entity_poly.type
_entity_poly.pdbx_seq_one_letter_code
_entity_poly.pdbx_strand_id
1 'polypeptide(L)' 'MPVKESTQLQYDLIRQEFEKLNVTELGVQKYTHKWMFAKLAKKYFKKPNTIEQIVFHRL' A
#
# COMPACT_ATOMS: atom_id res chain seq x y z
N MET A 1 -11.79 -15.30 19.30
CA MET A 1 -10.85 -14.16 19.26
C MET A 1 -10.84 -13.61 17.83
N PRO A 2 -11.27 -12.36 17.59
CA PRO A 2 -11.52 -11.85 16.24
C PRO A 2 -10.22 -11.39 15.58
N VAL A 3 -9.49 -12.32 14.95
CA VAL A 3 -8.25 -12.03 14.19
C VAL A 3 -8.51 -11.15 12.94
N LYS A 4 -9.78 -11.02 12.52
CA LYS A 4 -10.18 -10.30 11.31
C LYS A 4 -9.99 -8.79 11.41
N GLU A 5 -10.21 -8.20 12.59
CA GLU A 5 -10.14 -6.74 12.77
C GLU A 5 -8.71 -6.21 12.60
N SER A 6 -7.71 -6.90 13.14
CA SER A 6 -6.29 -6.51 12.99
C SER A 6 -5.81 -6.57 11.54
N THR A 7 -6.35 -7.48 10.73
CA THR A 7 -5.96 -7.63 9.32
C THR A 7 -6.54 -6.50 8.47
N GLN A 8 -7.80 -6.12 8.71
CA GLN A 8 -8.42 -4.99 8.03
C GLN A 8 -7.76 -3.66 8.39
N LEU A 9 -7.43 -3.45 9.67
CA LEU A 9 -6.64 -2.30 10.12
C LEU A 9 -5.29 -2.22 9.40
N GLN A 10 -4.60 -3.35 9.22
CA GLN A 10 -3.34 -3.38 8.50
C GLN A 10 -3.51 -3.00 7.02
N TYR A 11 -4.59 -3.44 6.38
CA TYR A 11 -4.90 -3.08 4.99
C TYR A 11 -5.24 -1.60 4.83
N ASP A 12 -5.99 -1.04 5.77
CA ASP A 12 -6.33 0.39 5.77
C ASP A 12 -5.07 1.26 5.91
N LEU A 13 -4.18 0.91 6.84
CA LEU A 13 -2.89 1.59 7.02
C LEU A 13 -2.01 1.54 5.76
N ILE A 14 -1.99 0.40 5.06
CA ILE A 14 -1.24 0.26 3.80
C ILE A 14 -1.81 1.19 2.72
N ARG A 15 -3.14 1.32 2.63
CA ARG A 15 -3.80 2.22 1.68
C ARG A 15 -3.54 3.68 1.98
N GLN A 16 -3.67 4.08 3.24
CA GLN A 16 -3.37 5.45 3.65
C GLN A 16 -1.91 5.82 3.35
N GLU A 17 -0.96 4.92 3.59
CA GLU A 17 0.44 5.17 3.26
C GLU A 17 0.69 5.19 1.74
N PHE A 18 0.00 4.35 0.96
CA PHE A 18 0.06 4.41 -0.50
C PHE A 18 -0.47 5.75 -1.03
N GLU A 19 -1.59 6.24 -0.51
CA GLU A 19 -2.19 7.52 -0.90
C GLU A 19 -1.26 8.70 -0.57
N LYS A 20 -0.64 8.69 0.60
CA LYS A 20 0.41 9.68 0.96
C LYS A 20 1.65 9.62 0.07
N LEU A 21 1.96 8.46 -0.50
CA LEU A 21 3.06 8.31 -1.46
C LEU A 21 2.62 8.66 -2.88
N ASN A 22 1.32 8.65 -3.16
CA ASN A 22 0.74 9.00 -4.45
C ASN A 22 0.63 10.53 -4.63
N VAL A 23 1.74 11.23 -4.44
CA VAL A 23 1.83 12.68 -4.61
C VAL A 23 2.28 12.98 -6.04
N THR A 24 1.52 13.83 -6.72
CA THR A 24 1.93 14.45 -7.97
C THR A 24 2.65 15.75 -7.68
N GLU A 25 3.88 15.88 -8.15
CA GLU A 25 4.69 17.09 -8.05
C GLU A 25 4.86 17.63 -9.48
N LEU A 26 4.49 18.90 -9.70
CA LEU A 26 4.58 19.55 -11.02
C LEU A 26 3.82 18.82 -12.14
N GLY A 27 2.67 18.22 -11.80
CA GLY A 27 1.84 17.47 -12.75
C GLY A 27 2.37 16.08 -13.11
N VAL A 28 3.49 15.65 -12.52
CA VAL A 28 4.06 14.31 -12.72
C VAL A 28 3.99 13.52 -11.41
N GLN A 29 3.67 12.23 -11.51
CA GLN A 29 3.65 11.35 -10.35
C GLN A 29 5.07 11.19 -9.79
N LYS A 30 5.30 11.65 -8.55
CA LYS A 30 6.64 11.72 -7.95
C LYS A 30 7.29 10.36 -7.79
N TYR A 31 6.48 9.33 -7.52
CA TYR A 31 6.93 7.96 -7.35
C TYR A 31 6.17 7.05 -8.30
N THR A 32 6.87 6.13 -8.96
CA THR A 32 6.21 5.07 -9.73
C THR A 32 5.52 4.09 -8.78
N HIS A 33 4.36 3.55 -9.16
CA HIS A 33 3.66 2.51 -8.40
C HIS A 33 4.57 1.36 -7.96
N LYS A 34 5.46 0.89 -8.85
CA LYS A 34 6.44 -0.18 -8.53
C LYS A 34 7.36 0.19 -7.36
N TRP A 35 7.81 1.44 -7.28
CA TRP A 35 8.64 1.92 -6.19
C TRP A 35 7.83 2.04 -4.89
N MET A 36 6.61 2.57 -4.98
CA MET A 36 5.69 2.64 -3.82
C MET A 36 5.42 1.24 -3.25
N PHE A 37 5.12 0.25 -4.09
CA PHE A 37 4.89 -1.13 -3.65
C PHE A 37 6.13 -1.76 -3.04
N ALA A 38 7.32 -1.53 -3.60
CA ALA A 38 8.57 -2.01 -3.02
C ALA A 38 8.85 -1.39 -1.63
N LYS A 39 8.55 -0.10 -1.46
CA LYS A 39 8.71 0.60 -0.18
C LYS A 39 7.73 0.08 0.87
N LEU A 40 6.46 -0.07 0.52
CA LEU A 40 5.43 -0.63 1.39
C LEU A 40 5.71 -2.11 1.72
N ALA A 41 6.16 -2.90 0.73
CA ALA A 41 6.57 -4.30 0.91
C ALA A 41 7.66 -4.44 1.99
N LYS A 42 8.69 -3.57 1.94
CA LYS A 42 9.74 -3.53 2.97
C LYS A 42 9.21 -3.10 4.34
N LYS A 43 8.33 -2.09 4.38
CA LYS A 43 7.77 -1.55 5.63
C LYS A 43 6.85 -2.55 6.36
N TYR A 44 6.04 -3.29 5.60
CA TYR A 44 5.05 -4.22 6.14
C TYR A 44 5.49 -5.70 6.07
N PHE A 45 6.72 -5.98 5.66
CA PHE A 45 7.27 -7.34 5.46
C PHE A 45 6.35 -8.23 4.60
N LYS A 46 5.73 -7.66 3.56
CA LYS A 46 4.83 -8.36 2.63
C LYS A 46 5.41 -8.35 1.22
N LYS A 47 4.94 -9.26 0.37
CA LYS A 47 5.31 -9.26 -1.05
C LYS A 47 4.71 -8.02 -1.74
N PRO A 48 5.42 -7.39 -2.70
CA PRO A 48 4.89 -6.24 -3.44
C PRO A 48 3.57 -6.57 -4.16
N ASN A 49 3.42 -7.78 -4.70
CA ASN A 49 2.15 -8.23 -5.30
C ASN A 49 1.00 -8.27 -4.29
N THR A 50 1.28 -8.61 -3.03
CA THR A 50 0.26 -8.58 -1.96
C THR A 50 -0.16 -7.15 -1.63
N ILE A 51 0.80 -6.22 -1.57
CA ILE A 51 0.49 -4.79 -1.40
C ILE A 51 -0.34 -4.27 -2.58
N GLU A 52 0.02 -4.63 -3.81
CA GLU A 52 -0.75 -4.28 -5.01
C GLU A 52 -2.21 -4.77 -4.91
N GLN A 53 -2.43 -6.03 -4.53
CA GLN A 53 -3.79 -6.58 -4.33
C GLN A 53 -4.55 -5.84 -3.22
N ILE A 54 -3.90 -5.54 -2.10
CA ILE A 54 -4.49 -4.80 -0.97
C ILE A 54 -4.92 -3.40 -1.41
N VAL A 55 -4.06 -2.69 -2.14
CA VAL A 55 -4.30 -1.32 -2.60
C VAL A 55 -5.39 -1.27 -3.67
N PHE A 56 -5.34 -2.15 -4.68
CA PHE A 56 -6.30 -2.15 -5.78
C PHE A 56 -7.58 -2.93 -5.53
N HIS A 57 -7.82 -3.43 -4.30
CA HIS A 57 -9.03 -4.17 -3.96
C HIS A 57 -9.34 -5.34 -4.91
N ARG A 58 -8.32 -5.97 -5.52
CA ARG A 58 -8.49 -7.27 -6.17
C ARG A 58 -8.51 -8.35 -5.09
N LEU A 59 -9.63 -8.42 -4.37
CA LEU A 59 -9.99 -9.47 -3.41
C LEU A 59 -11.31 -10.09 -3.84
#